data_AF-A0A085ZQF7-F1
#
_entry.id   AF-A0A085ZQF7-F1
#
_cell.length_a   1.000
_cell.length_b   1.000
_cell.length_c   1.000
_cell.angle_alpha   90.00
_cell.angle_beta   90.00
_cell.angle_gamma   90.00
#
_symmetry.space_group_name_H-M   'P 1'
#
loop_
_entity.id
_entity.type
_entity.pdbx_description
1 polymer ?
#
loop_
_entity_poly.entity_id
_entity_poly.type
_entity_poly.pdbx_seq_one_letter_code
_entity_poly.pdbx_strand_id
1 'polypeptide(L)'
;MDKVSNEYRKFDIELIKLYKKSENNPKDMITIIDSFLVNSRNKTDKYRTQIKPQTDQSLHYFKAELLYKIGKYKESIGELNFEKNKTGNIAIAYAANYIKLKDYKTAKSFIDSIGNSNGNYYAIGNYYESIGDKTSALKTYKYNLEDDKSRKHFIYYQWTEKRVADLEKNKPLLNEVFFPTRNPSFEICKICNVDNKIRQKIMTLMMEIPENQKDWSSTSVIESPFDTGKNYYWIKVNAGNKEFNYYVEQKTFEIKYFNPKNKTLITLEEWRKRKQNGF
;
A
#
# COMPACT_ATOMS: atom_id res chain seq x y z
N MET A 1 18.58 1.45 17.65
CA MET A 1 17.48 0.61 17.11
C MET A 1 16.96 -0.24 18.25
N ASP A 2 15.67 -0.16 18.57
CA ASP A 2 15.08 -0.78 19.76
C ASP A 2 15.10 -2.33 19.71
N LYS A 3 15.25 -2.99 20.86
CA LYS A 3 15.30 -4.46 20.99
C LYS A 3 14.01 -5.10 20.51
N VAL A 4 12.85 -4.48 20.77
CA VAL A 4 11.55 -4.94 20.28
C VAL A 4 11.50 -4.83 18.74
N SER A 5 11.95 -3.71 18.16
CA SER A 5 12.03 -3.55 16.71
C SER A 5 12.94 -4.59 16.03
N ASN A 6 14.02 -5.02 16.70
CA ASN A 6 14.88 -6.08 16.19
C ASN A 6 14.18 -7.44 16.18
N GLU A 7 13.36 -7.76 17.19
CA GLU A 7 12.58 -9.00 17.17
C GLU A 7 11.49 -8.98 16.08
N TYR A 8 10.84 -7.83 15.84
CA TYR A 8 9.94 -7.67 14.68
C TYR A 8 10.65 -7.95 13.36
N ARG A 9 11.82 -7.35 13.12
CA ARG A 9 12.59 -7.58 11.89
C ARG A 9 12.98 -9.04 11.71
N LYS A 10 13.40 -9.72 12.80
CA LYS A 10 13.72 -11.15 12.76
C LYS A 10 12.50 -11.96 12.36
N PHE A 11 11.33 -11.65 12.93
CA PHE A 11 10.09 -12.31 12.56
C PHE A 11 9.72 -12.08 11.09
N ASP A 12 9.80 -10.84 10.59
CA ASP A 12 9.51 -10.54 9.18
C ASP A 12 10.41 -11.34 8.22
N ILE A 13 11.71 -11.43 8.53
CA ILE A 13 12.66 -12.24 7.74
C ILE A 13 12.25 -13.71 7.73
N GLU A 14 11.84 -14.27 8.88
CA GLU A 14 11.34 -15.64 8.94
C GLU A 14 10.04 -15.81 8.17
N LEU A 15 9.09 -14.89 8.32
CA LEU A 15 7.81 -14.92 7.61
C LEU A 15 8.01 -14.90 6.09
N ILE A 16 8.91 -14.07 5.57
CA ILE A 16 9.28 -14.04 4.15
C ILE A 16 9.80 -15.41 3.68
N LYS A 17 10.66 -16.07 4.46
CA LYS A 17 11.17 -17.42 4.13
C LYS A 17 10.03 -18.43 4.08
N LEU A 18 9.08 -18.35 5.02
CA LEU A 18 7.92 -19.23 5.05
C LEU A 18 7.03 -19.02 3.81
N TYR A 19 6.73 -17.77 3.44
CA TYR A 19 6.01 -17.46 2.20
C TYR A 19 6.69 -18.05 0.97
N LYS A 20 8.00 -17.84 0.79
CA LYS A 20 8.76 -18.37 -0.34
C LYS A 20 8.71 -19.90 -0.42
N LYS A 21 8.85 -20.59 0.72
CA LYS A 21 8.77 -22.06 0.78
C LYS A 21 7.36 -22.57 0.44
N SER A 22 6.32 -21.80 0.79
CA SER A 22 4.93 -22.20 0.57
C SER A 22 4.50 -22.22 -0.89
N GLU A 23 5.23 -21.52 -1.78
CA GLU A 23 4.96 -21.49 -3.21
C GLU A 23 5.02 -22.88 -3.84
N ASN A 24 5.91 -23.75 -3.33
CA ASN A 24 6.08 -25.11 -3.82
C ASN A 24 5.32 -26.14 -2.97
N ASN A 25 5.19 -25.91 -1.66
CA ASN A 25 4.65 -26.90 -0.71
C ASN A 25 3.68 -26.26 0.31
N PRO A 26 2.48 -25.81 -0.11
CA PRO A 26 1.55 -25.11 0.78
C PRO A 26 0.99 -25.98 1.90
N LYS A 27 0.78 -27.29 1.66
CA LYS A 27 0.27 -28.23 2.69
C LYS A 27 1.29 -28.46 3.80
N ASP A 28 2.54 -28.73 3.47
CA ASP A 28 3.60 -28.93 4.47
C ASP A 28 3.84 -27.65 5.28
N MET A 29 3.70 -26.48 4.62
CA MET A 29 3.84 -25.21 5.29
C MET A 29 2.79 -24.99 6.39
N ILE A 30 1.56 -25.49 6.21
CA ILE A 30 0.51 -25.41 7.24
C ILE A 30 0.98 -26.13 8.53
N THR A 31 1.55 -27.33 8.41
CA THR A 31 2.09 -28.10 9.55
C THR A 31 3.26 -27.38 10.23
N ILE A 32 4.12 -26.73 9.42
CA ILE A 32 5.22 -25.92 9.96
C ILE A 32 4.66 -24.72 10.74
N ILE A 33 3.67 -24.01 10.21
CA ILE A 33 3.04 -22.87 10.91
C ILE A 33 2.42 -23.31 12.23
N ASP A 34 1.75 -24.46 12.27
CA ASP A 34 1.19 -25.00 13.52
C ASP A 34 2.27 -25.23 14.58
N SER A 35 3.44 -25.73 14.17
CA SER A 35 4.60 -25.89 15.05
C SER A 35 5.12 -24.53 15.55
N PHE A 36 5.16 -23.51 14.68
CA PHE A 36 5.53 -22.14 15.06
C PHE A 36 4.54 -21.55 16.08
N LEU A 37 3.24 -21.74 15.87
CA LEU A 37 2.19 -21.28 16.77
C LEU A 37 2.30 -21.95 18.14
N VAL A 38 2.52 -23.26 18.21
CA VAL A 38 2.76 -23.98 19.48
C VAL A 38 4.01 -23.44 20.19
N ASN A 39 5.12 -23.28 19.46
CA ASN A 39 6.36 -22.75 20.03
C ASN A 39 6.22 -21.30 20.52
N SER A 40 5.40 -20.47 19.85
CA SER A 40 5.13 -19.09 20.28
C SER A 40 4.42 -19.05 21.65
N ARG A 41 3.54 -20.02 21.92
CA ARG A 41 2.76 -20.08 23.17
C ARG A 41 3.65 -20.28 24.38
N ASN A 42 4.72 -21.07 24.21
CA ASN A 42 5.64 -21.47 25.28
C ASN A 42 6.80 -20.48 25.51
N LYS A 43 6.89 -19.39 24.76
CA LYS A 43 7.96 -18.39 24.93
C LYS A 43 7.69 -17.46 26.12
N THR A 44 8.70 -17.29 26.97
CA THR A 44 8.68 -16.40 28.16
C THR A 44 9.64 -15.21 28.07
N ASP A 45 10.45 -15.11 27.01
CA ASP A 45 11.37 -13.99 26.82
C ASP A 45 10.63 -12.64 26.78
N LYS A 46 11.16 -11.64 27.50
CA LYS A 46 10.53 -10.33 27.72
C LYS A 46 10.21 -9.61 26.40
N TYR A 47 11.11 -9.61 25.43
CA TYR A 47 10.93 -8.85 24.18
C TYR A 47 10.06 -9.63 23.19
N ARG A 48 10.21 -10.95 23.15
CA ARG A 48 9.37 -11.82 22.31
C ARG A 48 7.92 -11.85 22.76
N THR A 49 7.67 -11.82 24.07
CA THR A 49 6.31 -11.75 24.63
C THR A 49 5.58 -10.48 24.18
N GLN A 50 6.29 -9.37 24.02
CA GLN A 50 5.70 -8.10 23.57
C GLN A 50 5.24 -8.11 22.10
N ILE A 51 5.91 -8.88 21.23
CA ILE A 51 5.55 -8.97 19.80
C ILE A 51 4.65 -10.17 19.48
N LYS A 52 4.35 -10.99 20.48
CA LYS A 52 3.61 -12.25 20.34
C LYS A 52 2.22 -12.06 19.71
N PRO A 53 1.39 -11.09 20.15
CA PRO A 53 0.06 -10.91 19.55
C PRO A 53 0.11 -10.69 18.03
N GLN A 54 1.04 -9.86 17.57
CA GLN A 54 1.24 -9.55 16.15
C GLN A 54 1.83 -10.74 15.38
N THR A 55 2.72 -11.49 16.02
CA THR A 55 3.31 -12.71 15.46
C THR A 55 2.22 -13.76 15.23
N ASP A 56 1.40 -14.03 16.24
CA ASP A 56 0.31 -15.01 16.17
C ASP A 56 -0.72 -14.60 15.11
N GLN A 57 -1.10 -13.32 15.10
CA GLN A 57 -2.00 -12.76 14.10
C GLN A 57 -1.47 -12.95 12.67
N SER A 58 -0.16 -12.71 12.46
CA SER A 58 0.48 -12.86 11.15
C SER A 58 0.53 -14.33 10.71
N LEU A 59 0.81 -15.25 11.64
CA LEU A 59 0.86 -16.69 11.37
C LEU A 59 -0.54 -17.26 11.08
N HIS A 60 -1.55 -16.88 11.85
CA HIS A 60 -2.94 -17.26 11.60
C HIS A 60 -3.42 -16.76 10.24
N TYR A 61 -3.14 -15.49 9.90
CA TYR A 61 -3.50 -14.95 8.59
C TYR A 61 -2.77 -15.67 7.44
N PHE A 62 -1.47 -15.94 7.59
CA PHE A 62 -0.71 -16.67 6.59
C PHE A 62 -1.26 -18.09 6.39
N LYS A 63 -1.60 -18.79 7.48
CA LYS A 63 -2.25 -20.10 7.41
C LYS A 63 -3.61 -20.02 6.71
N ALA A 64 -4.40 -18.97 6.98
CA ALA A 64 -5.66 -18.73 6.27
C ALA A 64 -5.46 -18.56 4.75
N GLU A 65 -4.43 -17.82 4.34
CA GLU A 65 -4.09 -17.63 2.92
C GLU A 65 -3.72 -18.97 2.25
N LEU A 66 -2.93 -19.82 2.92
CA LEU A 66 -2.58 -21.14 2.41
C LEU A 66 -3.81 -22.05 2.28
N LEU A 67 -4.65 -22.09 3.31
CA LEU A 67 -5.89 -22.86 3.31
C LEU A 67 -6.83 -22.42 2.17
N TYR A 68 -6.93 -21.11 1.93
CA TYR A 68 -7.67 -20.55 0.79
C TYR A 68 -7.09 -21.07 -0.54
N LYS A 69 -5.76 -20.97 -0.73
CA LYS A 69 -5.08 -21.43 -1.95
C LYS A 69 -5.30 -22.91 -2.27
N ILE A 70 -5.42 -23.76 -1.24
CA ILE A 70 -5.65 -25.20 -1.42
C ILE A 70 -7.15 -25.59 -1.39
N GLY A 71 -8.06 -24.61 -1.46
CA GLY A 71 -9.51 -24.85 -1.56
C GLY A 71 -10.21 -25.15 -0.24
N LYS A 72 -9.54 -25.01 0.90
CA LYS A 72 -10.09 -25.28 2.23
C LYS A 72 -10.69 -24.03 2.87
N TYR A 73 -11.72 -23.49 2.23
CA TYR A 73 -12.24 -22.15 2.55
C TYR A 73 -12.85 -22.03 3.95
N LYS A 74 -13.55 -23.05 4.43
CA LYS A 74 -14.13 -23.05 5.80
C LYS A 74 -13.04 -23.01 6.88
N GLU A 75 -11.94 -23.73 6.66
CA GLU A 75 -10.80 -23.77 7.56
C GLU A 75 -10.03 -22.44 7.52
N SER A 76 -9.87 -21.86 6.32
CA SER A 76 -9.34 -20.51 6.14
C SER A 76 -10.13 -19.46 6.94
N ILE A 77 -11.46 -19.50 6.86
CA ILE A 77 -12.35 -18.65 7.69
C ILE A 77 -12.11 -18.88 9.19
N GLY A 78 -11.90 -20.13 9.61
CA GLY A 78 -11.57 -20.49 10.98
C GLY A 78 -10.32 -19.77 11.49
N GLU A 79 -9.26 -19.77 10.70
CA GLU A 79 -8.00 -19.07 11.02
C GLU A 79 -8.18 -17.53 11.03
N LEU A 80 -9.01 -16.98 10.15
CA LEU A 80 -9.31 -15.54 10.15
C LEU A 80 -10.09 -15.06 11.39
N ASN A 81 -10.73 -15.96 12.16
CA ASN A 81 -11.45 -15.56 13.38
C ASN A 81 -10.53 -15.10 14.52
N PHE A 82 -9.21 -15.29 14.38
CA PHE A 82 -8.23 -14.69 15.30
C PHE A 82 -8.24 -13.15 15.23
N GLU A 83 -8.70 -12.58 14.11
CA GLU A 83 -8.78 -11.14 13.89
C GLU A 83 -10.01 -10.54 14.58
N LYS A 84 -9.76 -9.63 15.54
CA LYS A 84 -10.84 -8.94 16.27
C LYS A 84 -11.62 -7.97 15.38
N ASN A 85 -10.93 -7.28 14.47
CA ASN A 85 -11.52 -6.28 13.59
C ASN A 85 -11.65 -6.84 12.17
N LYS A 86 -12.89 -7.00 11.69
CA LYS A 86 -13.22 -7.59 10.39
C LYS A 86 -13.46 -6.50 9.33
N THR A 87 -12.45 -5.66 9.10
CA THR A 87 -12.46 -4.53 8.17
C THR A 87 -11.24 -4.56 7.25
N GLY A 88 -11.18 -3.68 6.24
CA GLY A 88 -10.04 -3.58 5.31
C GLY A 88 -9.66 -4.93 4.66
N ASN A 89 -8.36 -5.26 4.67
CA ASN A 89 -7.85 -6.52 4.09
C ASN A 89 -8.43 -7.77 4.74
N ILE A 90 -8.78 -7.73 6.04
CA ILE A 90 -9.40 -8.88 6.71
C ILE A 90 -10.79 -9.13 6.15
N ALA A 91 -11.60 -8.08 6.02
CA ALA A 91 -12.90 -8.17 5.37
C ALA A 91 -12.81 -8.74 3.95
N ILE A 92 -11.83 -8.28 3.14
CA ILE A 92 -11.60 -8.82 1.79
C ILE A 92 -11.27 -10.31 1.83
N ALA A 93 -10.44 -10.76 2.77
CA ALA A 93 -10.09 -12.18 2.94
C ALA A 93 -11.30 -13.06 3.29
N TYR A 94 -12.22 -12.57 4.15
CA TYR A 94 -13.49 -13.25 4.40
C TYR A 94 -14.35 -13.29 3.13
N ALA A 95 -14.53 -12.16 2.45
CA ALA A 95 -15.31 -12.09 1.23
C ALA A 95 -14.81 -13.06 0.16
N ALA A 96 -13.49 -13.15 -0.05
CA ALA A 96 -12.86 -14.09 -0.97
C ALA A 96 -13.26 -15.55 -0.68
N ASN A 97 -13.22 -15.97 0.59
CA ASN A 97 -13.65 -17.31 0.99
C ASN A 97 -15.15 -17.53 0.72
N TYR A 98 -16.01 -16.59 1.10
CA TYR A 98 -17.45 -16.73 0.92
C TYR A 98 -17.89 -16.71 -0.55
N ILE A 99 -17.20 -15.97 -1.43
CA ILE A 99 -17.40 -16.07 -2.88
C ILE A 99 -17.13 -17.50 -3.37
N LYS A 100 -16.03 -18.12 -2.95
CA LYS A 100 -15.71 -19.51 -3.33
C LYS A 100 -16.72 -20.53 -2.78
N LEU A 101 -17.32 -20.22 -1.63
CA LEU A 101 -18.43 -21.00 -1.03
C LEU A 101 -19.80 -20.67 -1.65
N LYS A 102 -19.87 -19.74 -2.62
CA LYS A 102 -21.11 -19.24 -3.24
C LYS A 102 -22.11 -18.61 -2.28
N ASP A 103 -21.66 -18.18 -1.11
CA ASP A 103 -22.47 -17.40 -0.16
C ASP A 103 -22.26 -15.91 -0.41
N TYR A 104 -22.89 -15.42 -1.49
CA TYR A 104 -22.74 -14.04 -1.94
C TYR A 104 -23.32 -13.01 -0.97
N LYS A 105 -24.30 -13.41 -0.15
CA LYS A 105 -24.92 -12.55 0.87
C LYS A 105 -23.92 -12.29 1.99
N THR A 106 -23.28 -13.33 2.51
CA THR A 106 -22.26 -13.17 3.54
C THR A 106 -21.00 -12.51 2.97
N ALA A 107 -20.61 -12.82 1.72
CA ALA A 107 -19.52 -12.10 1.07
C ALA A 107 -19.81 -10.58 1.00
N LYS A 108 -21.05 -10.18 0.67
CA LYS A 108 -21.45 -8.77 0.60
C LYS A 108 -21.30 -8.04 1.94
N SER A 109 -21.69 -8.65 3.05
CA SER A 109 -21.58 -8.00 4.36
C SER A 109 -20.13 -7.68 4.72
N PHE A 110 -19.18 -8.54 4.33
CA PHE A 110 -17.76 -8.26 4.47
C PHE A 110 -17.26 -7.21 3.48
N ILE A 111 -17.72 -7.23 2.22
CA ILE A 111 -17.40 -6.16 1.27
C ILE A 111 -17.83 -4.79 1.81
N ASP A 112 -19.00 -4.72 2.44
CA ASP A 112 -19.52 -3.49 3.04
C ASP A 112 -18.74 -3.06 4.29
N SER A 113 -18.13 -4.02 5.01
CA SER A 113 -17.30 -3.75 6.19
C SER A 113 -15.85 -3.36 5.86
N ILE A 114 -15.44 -3.34 4.58
CA ILE A 114 -14.09 -2.89 4.20
C ILE A 114 -13.81 -1.46 4.69
N GLY A 115 -14.82 -0.59 4.66
CA GLY A 115 -14.73 0.83 5.00
C GLY A 115 -14.15 1.70 3.87
N ASN A 116 -14.14 3.02 4.07
CA ASN A 116 -13.68 4.01 3.09
C ASN A 116 -12.14 4.15 3.07
N SER A 117 -11.42 3.03 3.04
CA SER A 117 -9.98 3.03 2.90
C SER A 117 -9.59 3.06 1.43
N ASN A 118 -8.98 4.17 1.05
CA ASN A 118 -8.39 4.43 -0.26
C ASN A 118 -7.43 3.30 -0.66
N GLY A 119 -7.86 2.44 -1.60
CA GLY A 119 -7.06 1.30 -2.10
C GLY A 119 -7.82 -0.02 -2.23
N ASN A 120 -8.97 -0.19 -1.58
CA ASN A 120 -9.70 -1.46 -1.53
C ASN A 120 -10.84 -1.60 -2.58
N TYR A 121 -11.05 -0.59 -3.41
CA TYR A 121 -12.08 -0.61 -4.46
C TYR A 121 -11.92 -1.74 -5.47
N TYR A 122 -10.68 -2.25 -5.66
CA TYR A 122 -10.46 -3.41 -6.53
C TYR A 122 -11.28 -4.62 -6.05
N ALA A 123 -11.37 -4.82 -4.72
CA ALA A 123 -12.07 -5.95 -4.12
C ALA A 123 -13.59 -5.80 -4.25
N ILE A 124 -14.12 -4.57 -4.12
CA ILE A 124 -15.54 -4.27 -4.33
C ILE A 124 -15.93 -4.57 -5.78
N GLY A 125 -15.11 -4.14 -6.75
CA GLY A 125 -15.35 -4.45 -8.15
C GLY A 125 -15.26 -5.96 -8.43
N ASN A 126 -14.29 -6.66 -7.82
CA ASN A 126 -14.16 -8.11 -8.00
C ASN A 126 -15.39 -8.85 -7.46
N TYR A 127 -15.98 -8.38 -6.36
CA TYR A 127 -17.22 -8.93 -5.83
C TYR A 127 -18.35 -8.82 -6.86
N TYR A 128 -18.57 -7.63 -7.44
CA TYR A 128 -19.61 -7.44 -8.45
C TYR A 128 -19.39 -8.33 -9.68
N GLU A 129 -18.15 -8.46 -10.15
CA GLU A 129 -17.83 -9.42 -11.21
C GLU A 129 -18.18 -10.86 -10.82
N SER A 130 -17.82 -11.26 -9.60
CA SER A 130 -18.01 -12.63 -9.09
C SER A 130 -19.48 -13.05 -9.00
N ILE A 131 -20.40 -12.09 -8.90
CA ILE A 131 -21.85 -12.33 -8.88
C ILE A 131 -22.51 -12.08 -10.24
N GLY A 132 -21.73 -11.76 -11.29
CA GLY A 132 -22.24 -11.51 -12.63
C GLY A 132 -22.68 -10.06 -12.92
N ASP A 133 -22.52 -9.13 -11.98
CA ASP A 133 -22.90 -7.73 -12.15
C ASP A 133 -21.77 -6.91 -12.77
N LYS A 134 -21.64 -7.04 -14.10
CA LYS A 134 -20.64 -6.31 -14.90
C LYS A 134 -20.80 -4.78 -14.78
N THR A 135 -22.02 -4.28 -14.71
CA THR A 135 -22.31 -2.84 -14.71
C THR A 135 -21.81 -2.19 -13.43
N SER A 136 -22.14 -2.78 -12.28
CA SER A 136 -21.64 -2.28 -10.99
C SER A 136 -20.13 -2.43 -10.88
N ALA A 137 -19.56 -3.53 -11.37
CA ALA A 137 -18.10 -3.72 -11.40
C ALA A 137 -17.38 -2.60 -12.17
N LEU A 138 -17.81 -2.32 -13.41
CA LEU A 138 -17.24 -1.24 -14.23
C LEU A 138 -17.37 0.13 -13.55
N LYS A 139 -18.54 0.42 -12.97
CA LYS A 139 -18.77 1.67 -12.24
C LYS A 139 -17.78 1.83 -11.09
N THR A 140 -17.62 0.79 -10.27
CA THR A 140 -16.68 0.79 -9.14
C THR A 140 -15.23 0.95 -9.57
N TYR A 141 -14.80 0.23 -10.62
CA TYR A 141 -13.44 0.34 -11.10
C TYR A 141 -13.13 1.72 -11.68
N LYS A 142 -14.00 2.28 -12.52
CA LYS A 142 -13.79 3.61 -13.10
C LYS A 142 -13.74 4.69 -12.02
N TYR A 143 -14.64 4.62 -11.03
CA TYR A 143 -14.60 5.52 -9.88
C TYR A 143 -13.23 5.51 -9.19
N ASN A 144 -12.66 4.33 -8.91
CA ASN A 144 -11.33 4.21 -8.30
C ASN A 144 -10.20 4.81 -9.14
N LEU A 145 -10.31 4.78 -10.47
CA LEU A 145 -9.29 5.30 -11.37
C LEU A 145 -9.38 6.83 -11.56
N GLU A 146 -10.58 7.39 -11.46
CA GLU A 146 -10.87 8.81 -11.65
C GLU A 146 -10.61 9.65 -10.40
N ASP A 147 -10.97 9.12 -9.21
CA ASP A 147 -10.96 9.86 -7.94
C ASP A 147 -9.55 10.19 -7.44
N ASP A 148 -8.56 9.31 -7.67
CA ASP A 148 -7.20 9.51 -7.14
C ASP A 148 -6.10 8.92 -8.02
N LYS A 149 -5.55 9.78 -8.89
CA LYS A 149 -4.44 9.44 -9.79
C LYS A 149 -3.10 9.28 -9.07
N SER A 150 -2.97 9.71 -7.81
CA SER A 150 -1.73 9.50 -7.03
C SER A 150 -1.44 8.02 -6.78
N ARG A 151 -2.42 7.13 -7.01
CA ARG A 151 -2.28 5.70 -6.78
C ARG A 151 -1.81 4.90 -7.99
N LYS A 152 -1.55 5.55 -9.13
CA LYS A 152 -1.13 4.91 -10.39
C LYS A 152 0.07 3.97 -10.26
N HIS A 153 0.91 4.23 -9.27
CA HIS A 153 2.09 3.43 -9.01
C HIS A 153 1.85 2.17 -8.17
N PHE A 154 0.67 2.04 -7.53
CA PHE A 154 0.30 0.84 -6.79
C PHE A 154 -0.22 -0.26 -7.71
N ILE A 155 0.12 -1.51 -7.38
CA ILE A 155 -0.21 -2.68 -8.19
C ILE A 155 -1.73 -2.86 -8.36
N TYR A 156 -2.51 -2.58 -7.31
CA TYR A 156 -3.97 -2.71 -7.34
C TYR A 156 -4.63 -1.69 -8.29
N TYR A 157 -4.03 -0.51 -8.46
CA TYR A 157 -4.49 0.47 -9.45
C TYR A 157 -4.26 -0.07 -10.86
N GLN A 158 -3.04 -0.56 -11.15
CA GLN A 158 -2.69 -1.14 -12.44
C GLN A 158 -3.56 -2.35 -12.80
N TRP A 159 -3.87 -3.20 -11.83
CA TRP A 159 -4.79 -4.33 -12.01
C TRP A 159 -6.21 -3.85 -12.30
N THR A 160 -6.66 -2.80 -11.63
CA THR A 160 -7.96 -2.17 -11.88
C THR A 160 -8.05 -1.61 -13.30
N GLU A 161 -7.03 -0.87 -13.77
CA GLU A 161 -6.96 -0.36 -15.15
C GLU A 161 -7.06 -1.49 -16.18
N LYS A 162 -6.26 -2.55 -15.99
CA LYS A 162 -6.31 -3.73 -16.87
C LYS A 162 -7.69 -4.36 -16.87
N ARG A 163 -8.34 -4.44 -15.70
CA ARG A 163 -9.66 -5.06 -15.58
C ARG A 163 -10.76 -4.25 -16.27
N VAL A 164 -10.73 -2.92 -16.18
CA VAL A 164 -11.62 -2.05 -16.96
C VAL A 164 -11.47 -2.33 -18.46
N ALA A 165 -10.24 -2.36 -18.96
CA ALA A 165 -9.97 -2.62 -20.38
C ALA A 165 -10.44 -4.02 -20.82
N ASP A 166 -10.29 -5.03 -19.97
CA ASP A 166 -10.76 -6.39 -20.25
C ASP A 166 -12.31 -6.46 -20.26
N LEU A 167 -12.98 -5.79 -19.32
CA LEU A 167 -14.45 -5.75 -19.24
C LEU A 167 -15.09 -5.00 -20.41
N GLU A 168 -14.50 -3.89 -20.84
CA GLU A 168 -14.94 -3.13 -22.02
C GLU A 168 -14.80 -3.95 -23.30
N LYS A 169 -13.81 -4.85 -23.36
CA LYS A 169 -13.62 -5.82 -24.45
C LYS A 169 -14.43 -7.11 -24.29
N ASN A 170 -15.39 -7.15 -23.37
CA ASN A 170 -16.25 -8.31 -23.10
C ASN A 170 -15.47 -9.59 -22.76
N LYS A 171 -14.29 -9.48 -22.13
CA LYS A 171 -13.61 -10.68 -21.60
C LYS A 171 -14.40 -11.30 -20.44
N PRO A 172 -14.20 -12.61 -20.16
CA PRO A 172 -14.89 -13.29 -19.07
C PRO A 172 -14.77 -12.56 -17.74
N LEU A 173 -15.86 -12.58 -16.95
CA LEU A 173 -15.91 -12.01 -15.61
C LEU A 173 -15.00 -12.79 -14.65
N LEU A 174 -14.47 -12.10 -13.65
CA LEU A 174 -13.83 -12.78 -12.52
C LEU A 174 -14.87 -13.60 -11.75
N ASN A 175 -14.44 -14.75 -11.22
CA ASN A 175 -15.25 -15.60 -10.35
C ASN A 175 -14.73 -15.61 -8.90
N GLU A 176 -13.93 -14.62 -8.55
CA GLU A 176 -13.32 -14.49 -7.24
C GLU A 176 -13.07 -13.03 -6.85
N VAL A 177 -13.01 -12.80 -5.54
CA VAL A 177 -12.36 -11.64 -4.94
C VAL A 177 -10.93 -12.06 -4.60
N PHE A 178 -9.94 -11.27 -5.02
CA PHE A 178 -8.54 -11.59 -4.72
C PHE A 178 -8.26 -11.53 -3.22
N PHE A 179 -7.85 -12.67 -2.64
CA PHE A 179 -7.41 -12.75 -1.25
C PHE A 179 -6.14 -11.92 -1.07
N PRO A 180 -6.13 -10.88 -0.21
CA PRO A 180 -4.97 -10.00 -0.07
C PRO A 180 -3.86 -10.73 0.66
N THR A 181 -2.65 -10.76 0.09
CA THR A 181 -1.51 -11.36 0.77
C THR A 181 -0.95 -10.44 1.85
N ARG A 182 -0.45 -11.02 2.94
CA ARG A 182 0.36 -10.32 3.95
C ARG A 182 1.84 -10.68 3.86
N ASN A 183 2.29 -11.21 2.72
CA ASN A 183 3.70 -11.43 2.46
C ASN A 183 4.45 -10.08 2.55
N PRO A 184 5.40 -9.90 3.50
CA PRO A 184 6.12 -8.63 3.64
C PRO A 184 6.95 -8.27 2.40
N SER A 185 7.29 -9.26 1.56
CA SER A 185 8.01 -9.06 0.29
C SER A 185 7.08 -8.82 -0.90
N PHE A 186 5.75 -8.78 -0.71
CA PHE A 186 4.84 -8.50 -1.81
C PHE A 186 5.00 -7.05 -2.28
N GLU A 187 5.40 -6.88 -3.53
CA GLU A 187 5.63 -5.55 -4.11
C GLU A 187 4.28 -4.88 -4.43
N ILE A 188 3.77 -4.12 -3.47
CA ILE A 188 2.53 -3.35 -3.61
C ILE A 188 2.75 -2.14 -4.55
N CYS A 189 4.00 -1.72 -4.74
CA CYS A 189 4.35 -0.52 -5.49
C CYS A 189 5.69 -0.68 -6.20
N LYS A 190 5.63 -0.80 -7.54
CA LYS A 190 6.80 -1.07 -8.41
C LYS A 190 7.92 -0.03 -8.32
N ILE A 191 7.55 1.19 -7.95
CA ILE A 191 8.45 2.34 -7.97
C ILE A 191 8.73 2.89 -6.58
N CYS A 192 8.08 2.41 -5.51
CA CYS A 192 8.19 3.08 -4.21
C CYS A 192 9.62 3.04 -3.68
N ASN A 193 10.37 1.98 -3.96
CA ASN A 193 11.79 1.93 -3.61
C ASN A 193 12.63 2.95 -4.40
N VAL A 194 12.30 3.17 -5.68
CA VAL A 194 12.98 4.16 -6.54
C VAL A 194 12.59 5.58 -6.11
N ASP A 195 11.30 5.82 -5.95
CA ASP A 195 10.72 7.08 -5.52
C ASP A 195 11.22 7.46 -4.12
N ASN A 196 11.28 6.52 -3.17
CA ASN A 196 11.83 6.78 -1.83
C ASN A 196 13.30 7.23 -1.88
N LYS A 197 14.13 6.61 -2.73
CA LYS A 197 15.53 7.05 -2.90
C LYS A 197 15.63 8.45 -3.48
N ILE A 198 14.81 8.75 -4.49
CA ILE A 198 14.76 10.09 -5.12
C ILE A 198 14.24 11.13 -4.12
N ARG A 199 13.13 10.85 -3.44
CA ARG A 199 12.56 11.69 -2.39
C ARG A 199 13.56 11.94 -1.28
N GLN A 200 14.30 10.93 -0.81
CA GLN A 200 15.34 11.11 0.19
C GLN A 200 16.41 12.09 -0.28
N LYS A 201 16.89 11.96 -1.52
CA LYS A 201 17.85 12.90 -2.11
C LYS A 201 17.27 14.31 -2.22
N ILE A 202 16.01 14.46 -2.63
CA ILE A 202 15.31 15.75 -2.68
C ILE A 202 15.20 16.37 -1.29
N MET A 203 14.84 15.59 -0.27
CA MET A 203 14.77 16.08 1.11
C MET A 203 16.14 16.58 1.59
N THR A 204 17.22 15.85 1.29
CA THR A 204 18.59 16.30 1.55
C THR A 204 18.88 17.64 0.86
N LEU A 205 18.58 17.75 -0.43
CA LEU A 205 18.77 19.01 -1.17
C LEU A 205 17.97 20.16 -0.57
N MET A 206 16.71 19.92 -0.17
CA MET A 206 15.90 20.97 0.45
C MET A 206 16.55 21.46 1.75
N MET A 207 17.09 20.56 2.58
CA MET A 207 17.78 20.87 3.84
C MET A 207 19.07 21.67 3.63
N GLU A 208 19.72 21.50 2.49
CA GLU A 208 20.95 22.21 2.12
C GLU A 208 20.68 23.63 1.57
N ILE A 209 19.45 23.94 1.14
CA ILE A 209 19.10 25.28 0.67
C ILE A 209 19.10 26.27 1.84
N PRO A 210 19.97 27.31 1.84
CA PRO A 210 20.10 28.23 2.97
C PRO A 210 18.81 28.95 3.34
N GLU A 211 17.97 29.28 2.36
CA GLU A 211 16.69 29.97 2.59
C GLU A 211 15.69 29.16 3.41
N ASN A 212 15.82 27.83 3.40
CA ASN A 212 14.94 26.95 4.14
C ASN A 212 15.42 26.71 5.58
N GLN A 213 16.71 26.91 5.86
CA GLN A 213 17.31 26.49 7.14
C GLN A 213 16.83 27.31 8.34
N LYS A 214 16.44 28.57 8.12
CA LYS A 214 15.96 29.42 9.20
C LYS A 214 14.55 29.01 9.63
N ASP A 215 14.44 28.49 10.85
CA ASP A 215 13.17 28.11 11.49
C ASP A 215 12.40 27.04 10.67
N TRP A 216 13.11 26.09 10.07
CA TRP A 216 12.51 24.98 9.33
C TRP A 216 11.48 24.23 10.18
N SER A 217 10.25 24.12 9.68
CA SER A 217 9.17 23.43 10.39
C SER A 217 8.67 22.19 9.65
N SER A 218 8.62 22.20 8.32
CA SER A 218 8.11 21.06 7.56
C SER A 218 8.52 21.08 6.09
N THR A 219 8.49 19.90 5.48
CA THR A 219 8.58 19.72 4.03
C THR A 219 7.54 18.71 3.59
N SER A 220 6.92 18.97 2.44
CA SER A 220 5.89 18.11 1.87
C SER A 220 6.10 17.98 0.36
N VAL A 221 5.96 16.76 -0.14
CA VAL A 221 5.84 16.51 -1.59
C VAL A 221 4.38 16.76 -1.95
N ILE A 222 4.12 17.84 -2.67
CA ILE A 222 2.79 18.21 -3.16
C ILE A 222 2.44 17.40 -4.41
N GLU A 223 3.43 17.20 -5.28
CA GLU A 223 3.27 16.45 -6.53
C GLU A 223 4.53 15.63 -6.81
N SER A 224 4.35 14.40 -7.31
CA SER A 224 5.42 13.52 -7.77
C SER A 224 5.27 13.20 -9.26
N PRO A 225 6.38 13.07 -10.01
CA PRO A 225 6.41 12.53 -11.38
C PRO A 225 5.57 11.26 -11.54
N PHE A 226 5.58 10.42 -10.52
CA PHE A 226 4.92 9.13 -10.55
C PHE A 226 3.41 9.18 -10.36
N ASP A 227 2.90 10.29 -9.83
CA ASP A 227 1.47 10.52 -9.61
C ASP A 227 0.83 11.16 -10.85
N THR A 228 1.58 12.04 -11.53
CA THR A 228 1.04 12.90 -12.58
C THR A 228 1.63 12.68 -13.97
N GLY A 229 2.71 11.90 -14.07
CA GLY A 229 3.45 11.67 -15.31
C GLY A 229 4.37 12.83 -15.71
N LYS A 230 4.50 13.86 -14.86
CA LYS A 230 5.43 14.98 -15.10
C LYS A 230 6.87 14.57 -14.83
N ASN A 231 7.83 15.42 -15.18
CA ASN A 231 9.26 15.20 -15.00
C ASN A 231 9.85 15.82 -13.71
N TYR A 232 9.02 16.48 -12.89
CA TYR A 232 9.46 17.18 -11.68
C TYR A 232 8.65 16.80 -10.45
N TYR A 233 9.25 16.98 -9.28
CA TYR A 233 8.55 16.99 -7.99
C TYR A 233 8.19 18.42 -7.62
N TRP A 234 6.97 18.64 -7.15
CA TRP A 234 6.61 19.89 -6.47
C TRP A 234 6.80 19.70 -4.97
N ILE A 235 7.77 20.41 -4.42
CA ILE A 235 8.10 20.38 -3.00
C ILE A 235 7.68 21.70 -2.35
N LYS A 236 7.01 21.60 -1.20
CA LYS A 236 6.69 22.73 -0.34
C LYS A 236 7.52 22.66 0.93
N VAL A 237 8.15 23.76 1.30
CA VAL A 237 8.94 23.89 2.53
C VAL A 237 8.41 25.06 3.35
N ASN A 238 8.11 24.82 4.63
CA ASN A 238 7.74 25.87 5.57
C ASN A 238 8.93 26.17 6.49
N ALA A 239 9.36 27.42 6.52
CA ALA A 239 10.50 27.87 7.30
C ALA A 239 10.21 29.26 7.89
N GLY A 240 10.06 29.32 9.22
CA GLY A 240 9.53 30.46 9.95
C GLY A 240 8.13 30.84 9.45
N ASN A 241 7.93 32.13 9.14
CA ASN A 241 6.67 32.64 8.58
C ASN A 241 6.64 32.59 7.04
N LYS A 242 7.53 31.81 6.41
CA LYS A 242 7.66 31.72 4.94
C LYS A 242 7.32 30.33 4.44
N GLU A 243 6.63 30.32 3.30
CA GLU A 243 6.40 29.13 2.50
C GLU A 243 7.21 29.25 1.21
N PHE A 244 8.01 28.23 0.93
CA PHE A 244 8.75 28.10 -0.31
C PHE A 244 8.19 26.93 -1.12
N ASN A 245 8.03 27.15 -2.42
CA ASN A 245 7.58 26.13 -3.34
C ASN A 245 8.67 25.94 -4.40
N TYR A 246 9.10 24.70 -4.57
CA TYR A 246 10.17 24.34 -5.49
C TYR A 246 9.69 23.28 -6.46
N TYR A 247 10.10 23.42 -7.72
CA TYR A 247 10.09 22.30 -8.67
C TYR A 247 11.48 21.70 -8.74
N VAL A 248 11.57 20.39 -8.52
CA VAL A 248 12.83 19.66 -8.55
C VAL A 248 12.78 18.62 -9.66
N GLU A 249 13.58 18.81 -10.70
CA GLU A 249 13.65 17.91 -11.86
C GLU A 249 14.14 16.52 -11.44
N GLN A 250 13.42 15.46 -11.83
CA GLN A 250 13.66 14.09 -11.34
C GLN A 250 15.05 13.56 -11.70
N LYS A 251 15.55 13.88 -12.90
CA LYS A 251 16.80 13.33 -13.44
C LYS A 251 18.03 14.15 -13.04
N THR A 252 17.92 15.47 -13.13
CA THR A 252 19.05 16.40 -12.93
C THR A 252 19.12 16.91 -11.50
N PHE A 253 18.03 16.82 -10.73
CA PHE A 253 17.86 17.49 -9.44
C PHE A 253 18.02 19.02 -9.53
N GLU A 254 17.80 19.59 -10.72
CA GLU A 254 17.72 21.04 -10.89
C GLU A 254 16.55 21.60 -10.08
N ILE A 255 16.81 22.66 -9.31
CA ILE A 255 15.83 23.29 -8.41
C ILE A 255 15.41 24.62 -9.00
N LYS A 256 14.11 24.77 -9.23
CA LYS A 256 13.47 26.02 -9.65
C LYS A 256 12.53 26.51 -8.57
N TYR A 257 12.47 27.81 -8.36
CA TYR A 257 11.49 28.42 -7.48
C TYR A 257 10.16 28.58 -8.20
N PHE A 258 9.09 28.10 -7.59
CA PHE A 258 7.73 28.22 -8.09
C PHE A 258 6.95 29.16 -7.18
N ASN A 259 6.28 30.15 -7.76
CA ASN A 259 5.34 31.00 -7.04
C ASN A 259 3.90 30.54 -7.34
N PRO A 260 3.18 29.92 -6.38
CA PRO A 260 1.85 29.40 -6.64
C PRO A 260 0.80 30.49 -6.89
N LYS A 261 1.02 31.73 -6.42
CA LYS A 261 0.04 32.84 -6.57
C LYS A 261 -0.05 33.33 -8.01
N ASN A 262 1.09 33.49 -8.66
CA ASN A 262 1.16 34.00 -10.04
C ASN A 262 1.64 32.93 -11.04
N LYS A 263 1.78 31.68 -10.61
CA LYS A 263 2.23 30.52 -11.38
C LYS A 263 3.59 30.70 -12.08
N THR A 264 4.43 31.58 -11.56
CA THR A 264 5.75 31.86 -12.15
C THR A 264 6.76 30.80 -11.72
N LEU A 265 7.52 30.28 -12.68
CA LEU A 265 8.62 29.35 -12.46
C LEU A 265 9.91 29.98 -12.97
N ILE A 266 10.90 30.13 -12.08
CA ILE A 266 12.20 30.74 -12.39
C ILE A 266 13.33 29.93 -11.76
N THR A 267 14.55 30.13 -12.23
CA THR A 267 15.70 29.47 -11.60
C THR A 267 15.87 29.97 -10.17
N LEU A 268 16.45 29.14 -9.29
CA LEU A 268 16.72 29.56 -7.91
C LEU A 268 17.66 30.78 -7.84
N GLU A 269 18.59 30.89 -8.79
CA GLU A 269 19.51 32.03 -8.90
C GLU A 269 18.78 33.33 -9.28
N GLU A 270 17.91 33.29 -10.29
CA GLU A 270 17.10 34.45 -10.68
C GLU A 270 16.19 34.92 -9.53
N TRP A 271 15.58 33.98 -8.81
CA TRP A 271 14.77 34.30 -7.66
C TRP A 271 15.58 35.00 -6.56
N ARG A 272 16.78 34.50 -6.25
CA ARG A 272 17.71 35.13 -5.29
C ARG A 272 18.08 36.55 -5.71
N LYS A 273 18.38 36.78 -6.99
CA LYS A 273 18.68 38.12 -7.53
C LYS A 273 17.50 39.08 -7.37
N ARG A 274 16.28 38.64 -7.67
CA ARG A 274 15.06 39.47 -7.53
C ARG A 274 14.82 39.90 -6.09
N LYS A 275 15.03 38.97 -5.14
CA LYS A 275 14.89 39.24 -3.70
C LYS A 275 15.94 40.22 -3.16
N GLN A 276 17.18 40.16 -3.68
CA GLN A 276 18.23 41.12 -3.32
C GLN A 276 17.91 42.54 -3.82
N ASN A 277 17.16 42.66 -4.92
CA ASN A 277 16.75 43.93 -5.51
C ASN A 277 15.41 44.47 -4.95
N GLY A 278 14.88 43.90 -3.85
CA GLY A 278 13.73 44.46 -3.14
C GLY A 278 12.34 44.15 -3.73
N PHE A 279 12.23 43.12 -4.59
CA PHE A 279 10.95 42.62 -5.10
C PHE A 279 10.42 41.42 -4.31
#